data_AF-A0A351NT91-F1
#
_entry.id   AF-A0A351NT91-F1
#
_cell.length_a   1.000
_cell.length_b   1.000
_cell.length_c   1.000
_cell.angle_alpha   90.00
_cell.angle_beta   90.00
_cell.angle_gamma   90.00
#
_symmetry.space_group_name_H-M   'P 1'
#
loop_
_entity.id
_entity.type
_entity.pdbx_description
1 polymer ?
#
loop_
_entity_poly.entity_id
_entity_poly.type
_entity_poly.pdbx_seq_one_letter_code
_entity_poly.pdbx_strand_id
1 'polypeptide(L)'
;DNYYLRIKSAWKLESSSLRILKRLCDWREAVARDKNKPRGHIVKDNSIFEIARRAPAVLAQLNGIDDLHPGLIKRYGLDLLDQVVKASVDVLPPSLSQPLSKAETLVLRSMRDALIVVANEEGIPAGTLFTKKELEVVLRASAEGQDQWPDRYAVGWRGPLVRPILEKVLAESRA
;
A
#
# COMPACT_ATOMS: atom_id res chain seq x y z
N ASP A 1 -2.89 5.62 14.19
CA ASP A 1 -1.81 4.71 13.73
C ASP A 1 -1.98 4.54 12.21
N ASN A 2 -0.93 4.24 11.43
CA ASN A 2 -1.04 3.97 9.98
C ASN A 2 -1.09 2.47 9.68
N TYR A 3 -1.52 1.65 10.64
CA TYR A 3 -1.58 0.19 10.52
C TYR A 3 -2.40 -0.29 9.32
N TYR A 4 -3.40 0.46 8.87
CA TYR A 4 -4.21 0.10 7.70
C TYR A 4 -3.39 -0.08 6.42
N LEU A 5 -2.24 0.60 6.29
CA LEU A 5 -1.29 0.43 5.18
C LEU A 5 -0.59 -0.94 5.18
N ARG A 6 -0.60 -1.64 6.32
CA ARG A 6 0.02 -2.97 6.50
C ARG A 6 -0.96 -4.12 6.29
N ILE A 7 -2.27 -3.82 6.21
CA ILE A 7 -3.29 -4.84 5.96
C ILE A 7 -3.08 -5.41 4.54
N LYS A 8 -2.92 -6.74 4.46
CA LYS A 8 -2.78 -7.43 3.17
C LYS A 8 -3.97 -7.09 2.29
N SER A 9 -3.70 -6.81 1.02
CA SER A 9 -4.73 -6.46 0.03
C SER A 9 -5.48 -5.15 0.27
N ALA A 10 -5.07 -4.29 1.22
CA ALA A 10 -5.66 -2.95 1.39
C ALA A 10 -5.66 -2.13 0.09
N TRP A 11 -4.67 -2.34 -0.78
CA TRP A 11 -4.60 -1.72 -2.12
C TRP A 11 -5.76 -2.05 -3.06
N LYS A 12 -6.55 -3.09 -2.76
CA LYS A 12 -7.75 -3.43 -3.53
C LYS A 12 -8.97 -2.57 -3.13
N LEU A 13 -8.88 -1.80 -2.05
CA LEU A 13 -9.96 -0.96 -1.59
C LEU A 13 -9.88 0.43 -2.23
N GLU A 14 -11.02 0.93 -2.65
CA GLU A 14 -11.21 2.34 -3.00
C GLU A 14 -11.10 3.26 -1.75
N SER A 15 -10.89 4.56 -1.96
CA SER A 15 -10.68 5.54 -0.88
C SER A 15 -11.77 5.54 0.20
N SER A 16 -13.03 5.35 -0.19
CA SER A 16 -14.18 5.23 0.72
C SER A 16 -14.02 4.04 1.69
N SER A 17 -13.66 2.87 1.16
CA SER A 17 -13.42 1.64 1.92
C SER A 17 -12.11 1.70 2.71
N LEU A 18 -11.05 2.32 2.18
CA LEU A 18 -9.79 2.56 2.88
C LEU A 18 -9.98 3.42 4.13
N ARG A 19 -10.87 4.41 4.05
CA ARG A 19 -11.25 5.26 5.19
C ARG A 19 -11.89 4.44 6.30
N ILE A 20 -12.84 3.57 5.96
CA ILE A 20 -13.47 2.63 6.90
C ILE A 20 -12.40 1.71 7.50
N LEU A 21 -11.53 1.13 6.65
CA LEU A 21 -10.43 0.27 7.10
C LEU A 21 -9.53 0.96 8.12
N LYS A 22 -9.17 2.22 7.85
CA LYS A 22 -8.35 3.04 8.74
C LYS A 22 -9.01 3.17 10.11
N ARG A 23 -10.28 3.58 10.14
CA ARG A 23 -11.02 3.77 11.39
C ARG A 23 -11.17 2.47 12.18
N LEU A 24 -11.47 1.37 11.50
CA LEU A 24 -11.54 0.04 12.11
C LEU A 24 -10.19 -0.39 12.71
N CYS A 25 -9.07 -0.10 12.04
CA CYS A 25 -7.74 -0.36 12.57
C CYS A 25 -7.44 0.47 13.83
N ASP A 26 -7.79 1.76 13.81
CA ASP A 26 -7.58 2.66 14.95
C ASP A 26 -8.44 2.24 16.16
N TRP A 27 -9.72 1.89 15.94
CA TRP A 27 -10.59 1.34 16.99
C TRP A 27 -10.03 0.04 17.57
N ARG A 28 -9.63 -0.89 16.70
CA ARG A 28 -9.08 -2.18 17.12
C ARG A 28 -7.82 -2.01 17.96
N GLU A 29 -6.98 -1.05 17.61
CA GLU A 29 -5.79 -0.69 18.40
C GLU A 29 -6.15 -0.20 19.80
N ALA A 30 -7.14 0.68 19.91
CA ALA A 30 -7.62 1.18 21.19
C ALA A 30 -8.14 0.04 22.08
N VAL A 31 -8.98 -0.85 21.53
CA VAL A 31 -9.52 -2.02 22.26
C VAL A 31 -8.42 -3.02 22.62
N ALA A 32 -7.47 -3.26 21.73
CA ALA A 32 -6.32 -4.14 21.98
C ALA A 32 -5.48 -3.65 23.15
N ARG A 33 -5.23 -2.34 23.21
CA ARG A 33 -4.48 -1.69 24.30
C ARG A 33 -5.24 -1.75 25.62
N ASP A 34 -6.52 -1.39 25.62
CA ASP A 34 -7.41 -1.48 26.79
C ASP A 34 -7.41 -2.89 27.39
N LYS A 35 -7.56 -3.91 26.54
CA LYS A 35 -7.63 -5.30 26.97
C LYS A 35 -6.28 -5.96 27.19
N ASN A 36 -5.19 -5.24 26.98
CA ASN A 36 -3.82 -5.77 26.98
C ASN A 36 -3.69 -7.07 26.15
N LYS A 37 -4.19 -7.04 24.92
CA LYS A 37 -4.21 -8.18 23.99
C LYS A 37 -3.68 -7.80 22.61
N PRO A 38 -3.11 -8.74 21.84
CA PRO A 38 -2.76 -8.49 20.45
C PRO A 38 -3.98 -8.08 19.62
N ARG A 39 -3.80 -7.18 18.64
CA ARG A 39 -4.85 -6.71 17.72
C ARG A 39 -5.65 -7.86 17.09
N GLY A 40 -4.96 -8.89 16.63
CA GLY A 40 -5.56 -10.07 16.00
C GLY A 40 -6.36 -10.97 16.94
N HIS A 41 -6.35 -10.72 18.26
CA HIS A 41 -7.24 -11.37 19.23
C HIS A 41 -8.54 -10.58 19.44
N ILE A 42 -8.60 -9.32 18.98
CA ILE A 42 -9.82 -8.50 19.01
C ILE A 42 -10.64 -8.83 17.76
N VAL A 43 -10.08 -8.57 16.57
CA VAL A 43 -10.63 -8.94 15.26
C VAL A 43 -9.46 -9.21 14.31
N LYS A 44 -9.55 -10.27 13.48
CA LYS A 44 -8.50 -10.63 12.51
C LYS A 44 -8.37 -9.57 11.40
N ASP A 45 -7.17 -9.46 10.83
CA ASP A 45 -6.90 -8.51 9.73
C ASP A 45 -7.83 -8.77 8.53
N ASN A 46 -8.07 -10.04 8.18
CA ASN A 46 -8.97 -10.42 7.08
C ASN A 46 -10.42 -9.97 7.35
N SER A 47 -10.93 -10.18 8.57
CA SER A 47 -12.29 -9.76 8.92
C SER A 47 -12.43 -8.24 8.94
N ILE A 48 -11.44 -7.50 9.46
CA ILE A 48 -11.41 -6.03 9.41
C ILE A 48 -11.41 -5.52 7.96
N PHE A 49 -10.63 -6.16 7.09
CA PHE A 49 -10.62 -5.88 5.66
C PHE A 49 -12.00 -6.13 5.01
N GLU A 50 -12.63 -7.27 5.30
CA GLU A 50 -13.94 -7.61 4.76
C GLU A 50 -15.05 -6.68 5.24
N ILE A 51 -15.02 -6.26 6.51
CA ILE A 51 -15.97 -5.27 7.03
C ILE A 51 -15.79 -3.94 6.29
N ALA A 52 -14.55 -3.49 6.09
CA ALA A 52 -14.27 -2.27 5.34
C ALA A 52 -14.75 -2.37 3.88
N ARG A 53 -14.54 -3.52 3.24
CA ARG A 53 -14.94 -3.78 1.84
C ARG A 53 -16.46 -3.83 1.67
N ARG A 54 -17.17 -4.48 2.60
CA ARG A 54 -18.63 -4.67 2.52
C ARG A 54 -19.42 -3.47 3.07
N ALA A 55 -18.80 -2.64 3.90
CA ALA A 55 -19.41 -1.49 4.58
C ALA A 55 -20.80 -1.81 5.19
N PRO A 56 -20.89 -2.80 6.11
CA PRO A 56 -22.18 -3.23 6.66
C PRO A 56 -22.86 -2.12 7.46
N ALA A 57 -24.17 -2.02 7.31
CA ALA A 57 -25.04 -1.09 8.03
C ALA A 57 -25.81 -1.77 9.18
N VAL A 58 -25.93 -3.11 9.16
CA VAL A 58 -26.67 -3.88 10.19
C VAL A 58 -25.91 -5.13 10.62
N LEU A 59 -26.18 -5.61 11.84
CA LEU A 59 -25.48 -6.78 12.43
C LEU A 59 -25.59 -8.03 11.57
N ALA A 60 -26.74 -8.23 10.90
CA ALA A 60 -26.95 -9.38 10.04
C ALA A 60 -25.92 -9.48 8.89
N GLN A 61 -25.42 -8.34 8.40
CA GLN A 61 -24.44 -8.26 7.31
C GLN A 61 -23.01 -8.59 7.76
N LEU A 62 -22.77 -8.73 9.07
CA LEU A 62 -21.50 -9.24 9.60
C LEU A 62 -21.41 -10.78 9.50
N ASN A 63 -22.55 -11.47 9.35
CA ASN A 63 -22.55 -12.91 9.16
C ASN A 63 -21.92 -13.28 7.81
N GLY A 64 -21.21 -14.42 7.77
CA GLY A 64 -20.51 -14.87 6.57
C GLY A 64 -19.26 -14.07 6.24
N ILE A 65 -18.73 -13.29 7.18
CA ILE A 65 -17.34 -12.82 7.14
C ILE A 65 -16.46 -13.87 7.83
N ASP A 66 -15.44 -14.36 7.13
CA ASP A 66 -14.52 -15.36 7.67
C ASP A 66 -13.84 -14.87 8.96
N ASP A 67 -13.64 -15.79 9.90
CA ASP A 67 -13.11 -15.55 11.25
C ASP A 67 -13.94 -14.58 12.13
N LEU A 68 -15.14 -14.18 11.68
CA LEU A 68 -16.07 -13.35 12.44
C LEU A 68 -17.20 -14.19 13.05
N HIS A 69 -16.87 -15.02 14.04
CA HIS A 69 -17.83 -15.95 14.66
C HIS A 69 -18.93 -15.24 15.47
N PRO A 70 -20.09 -15.88 15.72
CA PRO A 70 -21.23 -15.26 16.41
C PRO A 70 -20.91 -14.64 17.78
N GLY A 71 -20.01 -15.27 18.56
CA GLY A 71 -19.59 -14.72 19.85
C GLY A 71 -18.81 -13.40 19.74
N LEU A 72 -18.05 -13.22 18.66
CA LEU A 72 -17.33 -11.98 18.37
C LEU A 72 -18.30 -10.92 17.86
N ILE A 73 -19.24 -11.27 16.98
CA ILE A 73 -20.31 -10.37 16.53
C ILE A 73 -21.14 -9.88 17.73
N LYS A 74 -21.51 -10.78 18.66
CA LYS A 74 -22.21 -10.41 19.88
C LYS A 74 -21.41 -9.43 20.75
N ARG A 75 -20.09 -9.56 20.78
CA ARG A 75 -19.20 -8.75 21.62
C ARG A 75 -18.87 -7.38 21.02
N TYR A 76 -18.57 -7.33 19.72
CA TYR A 76 -18.00 -6.15 19.06
C TYR A 76 -18.80 -5.68 17.84
N GLY A 77 -19.87 -6.37 17.45
CA GLY A 77 -20.61 -6.08 16.22
C GLY A 77 -21.16 -4.65 16.19
N LEU A 78 -21.70 -4.16 17.32
CA LEU A 78 -22.20 -2.79 17.41
C LEU A 78 -21.07 -1.77 17.31
N ASP A 79 -19.93 -2.00 17.96
CA ASP A 79 -18.77 -1.11 17.89
C ASP A 79 -18.21 -1.03 16.45
N LEU A 80 -18.19 -2.16 15.75
CA LEU A 80 -17.74 -2.25 14.36
C LEU A 80 -18.66 -1.46 13.42
N LEU A 81 -19.98 -1.60 13.56
CA LEU A 81 -20.96 -0.83 12.78
C LEU A 81 -20.85 0.67 13.08
N ASP A 82 -20.68 1.03 14.36
CA ASP A 82 -20.45 2.42 14.77
C ASP A 82 -19.20 3.01 14.09
N GLN A 83 -18.11 2.25 13.98
CA GLN A 83 -16.93 2.70 13.23
C GLN A 83 -17.19 2.84 11.74
N VAL A 84 -17.96 1.94 11.12
CA VAL A 84 -18.34 2.06 9.71
C VAL A 84 -19.12 3.37 9.48
N VAL A 85 -20.10 3.68 10.35
CA VAL A 85 -20.89 4.91 10.26
C VAL A 85 -20.03 6.15 10.48
N LYS A 86 -19.20 6.16 11.54
CA LYS A 86 -18.33 7.30 11.88
C LYS A 86 -17.26 7.57 10.83
N ALA A 87 -16.90 6.59 9.99
CA ALA A 87 -15.96 6.80 8.90
C ALA A 87 -16.50 7.72 7.80
N SER A 88 -17.82 7.95 7.72
CA SER A 88 -18.43 8.81 6.68
C SER A 88 -17.89 10.25 6.66
N VAL A 89 -17.56 10.80 7.84
CA VAL A 89 -17.06 12.17 8.03
C VAL A 89 -15.54 12.27 8.06
N ASP A 90 -14.83 11.14 7.95
CA ASP A 90 -13.37 11.15 7.90
C ASP A 90 -12.84 11.63 6.55
N VAL A 91 -11.61 12.14 6.57
CA VAL A 91 -10.85 12.46 5.36
C VAL A 91 -10.60 11.18 4.56
N LEU A 92 -10.87 11.24 3.25
CA LEU A 92 -10.59 10.15 2.32
C LEU A 92 -9.08 9.93 2.18
N PRO A 93 -8.56 8.73 2.48
CA PRO A 93 -7.17 8.39 2.18
C PRO A 93 -6.95 8.35 0.65
N PRO A 94 -5.73 8.68 0.18
CA PRO A 94 -5.35 8.40 -1.19
C PRO A 94 -5.41 6.89 -1.46
N SER A 95 -5.75 6.52 -2.69
CA SER A 95 -5.68 5.13 -3.16
C SER A 95 -4.27 4.59 -2.96
N LEU A 96 -4.16 3.34 -2.53
CA LEU A 96 -2.86 2.70 -2.36
C LEU A 96 -2.39 2.10 -3.68
N SER A 97 -1.09 2.21 -3.95
CA SER A 97 -0.47 1.60 -5.12
C SER A 97 -0.56 0.07 -5.04
N GLN A 98 -1.02 -0.57 -6.12
CA GLN A 98 -1.01 -2.03 -6.23
C GLN A 98 0.42 -2.58 -6.13
N PRO A 99 0.66 -3.77 -5.55
CA PRO A 99 1.95 -4.44 -5.60
C PRO A 99 2.38 -4.64 -7.05
N LEU A 100 3.70 -4.58 -7.29
CA LEU A 100 4.24 -4.90 -8.60
C LEU A 100 3.90 -6.34 -8.99
N SER A 101 3.54 -6.53 -10.24
CA SER A 101 3.46 -7.84 -10.88
C SER A 101 4.84 -8.51 -10.95
N LYS A 102 4.85 -9.81 -11.29
CA LYS A 102 6.11 -10.54 -11.51
C LYS A 102 6.95 -9.93 -12.63
N ALA A 103 6.31 -9.51 -13.72
CA ALA A 103 6.97 -8.87 -14.86
C ALA A 103 7.58 -7.53 -14.44
N GLU A 104 6.81 -6.65 -13.78
CA GLU A 104 7.31 -5.37 -13.26
C GLU A 104 8.45 -5.56 -12.25
N THR A 105 8.40 -6.59 -11.42
CA THR A 105 9.49 -6.91 -10.48
C THR A 105 10.78 -7.27 -11.20
N LEU A 106 10.68 -7.97 -12.33
CA LEU A 106 11.84 -8.30 -13.17
C LEU A 106 12.43 -7.04 -13.80
N VAL A 107 11.60 -6.16 -14.36
CA VAL A 107 12.04 -4.88 -14.92
C VAL A 107 12.71 -4.01 -13.84
N LEU A 108 12.11 -3.91 -12.66
CA LEU A 108 12.69 -3.18 -11.52
C LEU A 108 14.09 -3.73 -11.14
N ARG A 109 14.26 -5.05 -11.19
CA ARG A 109 15.56 -5.68 -10.96
C ARG A 109 16.56 -5.29 -12.04
N SER A 110 16.18 -5.34 -13.32
CA SER A 110 17.04 -4.93 -14.43
C SER A 110 17.45 -3.45 -14.32
N MET A 111 16.51 -2.56 -13.98
CA MET A 111 16.79 -1.14 -13.73
C MET A 111 17.83 -0.97 -12.62
N ARG A 112 17.65 -1.70 -11.51
CA ARG A 112 18.56 -1.66 -10.36
C ARG A 112 19.95 -2.17 -10.74
N ASP A 113 20.01 -3.32 -11.41
CA ASP A 113 21.28 -3.97 -11.76
C ASP A 113 22.07 -3.12 -12.76
N ALA A 114 21.41 -2.46 -13.71
CA ALA A 114 22.05 -1.52 -14.64
C ALA A 114 22.59 -0.27 -13.94
N LEU A 115 21.84 0.31 -13.00
CA LEU A 115 22.33 1.48 -12.25
C LEU A 115 23.43 1.14 -11.25
N ILE A 116 23.52 -0.10 -10.77
CA ILE A 116 24.66 -0.54 -9.93
C ILE A 116 25.96 -0.50 -10.73
N VAL A 117 25.93 -0.86 -12.02
CA VAL A 117 27.11 -0.77 -12.90
C VAL A 117 27.58 0.69 -12.99
N VAL A 118 26.67 1.61 -13.33
CA VAL A 118 26.99 3.06 -13.40
C VAL A 118 27.47 3.62 -12.07
N ALA A 119 26.83 3.22 -10.95
CA ALA A 119 27.26 3.63 -9.62
C ALA A 119 28.71 3.22 -9.34
N ASN A 120 29.11 2.00 -9.72
CA ASN A 120 30.48 1.52 -9.53
C ASN A 120 31.49 2.24 -10.44
N GLU A 121 31.13 2.49 -11.70
CA GLU A 121 31.99 3.19 -12.67
C GLU A 121 32.27 4.63 -12.23
N GLU A 122 31.27 5.31 -11.68
CA GLU A 122 31.38 6.70 -11.20
C GLU A 122 31.93 6.79 -9.76
N GLY A 123 32.18 5.66 -9.09
CA GLY A 123 32.64 5.63 -7.69
C GLY A 123 31.61 6.15 -6.69
N ILE A 124 30.32 5.99 -6.99
CA ILE A 124 29.20 6.51 -6.21
C ILE A 124 28.49 5.37 -5.48
N PRO A 125 28.19 5.49 -4.17
CA PRO A 125 27.36 4.49 -3.50
C PRO A 125 25.97 4.38 -4.15
N ALA A 126 25.52 3.16 -4.47
CA ALA A 126 24.24 2.94 -5.17
C ALA A 126 23.04 3.62 -4.49
N GLY A 127 22.95 3.59 -3.16
CA GLY A 127 21.89 4.26 -2.39
C GLY A 127 21.90 5.79 -2.50
N THR A 128 23.04 6.39 -2.86
CA THR A 128 23.16 7.82 -3.16
C THR A 128 22.69 8.14 -4.58
N LEU A 129 22.85 7.20 -5.52
CA LEU A 129 22.43 7.34 -6.91
C LEU A 129 20.91 7.13 -7.06
N PHE A 130 20.37 6.06 -6.47
CA PHE A 130 18.95 5.71 -6.58
C PHE A 130 18.42 4.99 -5.33
N THR A 131 17.09 4.99 -5.18
CA THR A 131 16.37 4.16 -4.21
C THR A 131 15.34 3.28 -4.91
N LYS A 132 14.97 2.16 -4.27
CA LYS A 132 13.91 1.28 -4.80
C LYS A 132 12.62 2.05 -5.07
N LYS A 133 12.22 2.95 -4.15
CA LYS A 133 11.00 3.75 -4.27
C LYS A 133 11.01 4.64 -5.51
N GLU A 134 12.14 5.27 -5.81
CA GLU A 134 12.29 6.10 -7.02
C GLU A 134 12.18 5.26 -8.29
N LEU A 135 12.81 4.08 -8.33
CA LEU A 135 12.69 3.18 -9.47
C LEU A 135 11.26 2.68 -9.67
N GLU A 136 10.52 2.42 -8.59
CA GLU A 136 9.09 2.05 -8.68
C GLU A 136 8.24 3.19 -9.25
N VAL A 137 8.53 4.45 -8.92
CA VAL A 137 7.84 5.62 -9.50
C VAL A 137 8.09 5.68 -11.01
N VAL A 138 9.36 5.60 -11.43
CA VAL A 138 9.73 5.65 -12.85
C VAL A 138 9.09 4.49 -13.64
N LEU A 139 9.11 3.28 -13.08
CA LEU A 139 8.52 2.10 -13.71
C LEU A 139 7.01 2.26 -13.93
N ARG A 140 6.28 2.75 -12.92
CA ARG A 140 4.82 2.95 -13.03
C ARG A 140 4.47 4.05 -14.01
N ALA A 141 5.15 5.19 -13.93
CA ALA A 141 4.96 6.29 -14.88
C ALA A 141 5.15 5.83 -16.32
N SER A 142 6.23 5.07 -16.56
CA SER A 142 6.52 4.44 -17.84
C SER A 142 5.41 3.50 -18.30
N ALA A 143 4.86 2.65 -17.42
CA ALA A 143 3.75 1.76 -17.76
C ALA A 143 2.45 2.50 -18.13
N GLU A 144 2.23 3.68 -17.56
CA GLU A 144 1.10 4.56 -17.86
C GLU A 144 1.36 5.48 -19.07
N GLY A 145 2.52 5.37 -19.73
CA GLY A 145 2.91 6.25 -20.84
C GLY A 145 3.24 7.68 -20.42
N GLN A 146 3.47 7.91 -19.13
CA GLN A 146 3.79 9.21 -18.56
C GLN A 146 5.31 9.40 -18.45
N ASP A 147 5.77 10.59 -18.80
CA ASP A 147 7.17 11.01 -18.61
C ASP A 147 7.37 11.67 -17.24
N GLN A 148 7.11 10.90 -16.17
CA GLN A 148 7.25 11.39 -14.79
C GLN A 148 8.53 10.85 -14.14
N TRP A 149 9.35 11.79 -13.66
CA TRP A 149 10.61 11.51 -13.00
C TRP A 149 10.61 12.04 -11.57
N PRO A 150 11.21 11.32 -10.60
CA PRO A 150 11.55 11.88 -9.31
C PRO A 150 12.37 13.17 -9.44
N ASP A 151 12.09 14.16 -8.59
CA ASP A 151 12.73 15.49 -8.62
C ASP A 151 14.27 15.42 -8.66
N ARG A 152 14.84 14.43 -7.97
CA ARG A 152 16.29 14.18 -7.91
C ARG A 152 16.91 13.80 -9.26
N TYR A 153 16.11 13.33 -10.21
CA TYR A 153 16.55 13.05 -11.58
C TYR A 153 16.18 14.16 -12.55
N ALA A 154 15.27 15.08 -12.17
CA ALA A 154 14.90 16.22 -12.99
C ALA A 154 15.96 17.33 -13.00
N VAL A 155 16.64 17.53 -11.88
CA VAL A 155 17.64 18.59 -11.74
C VAL A 155 18.91 18.04 -11.09
N GLY A 156 20.07 18.51 -11.57
CA GLY A 156 21.38 18.21 -11.00
C GLY A 156 22.08 17.01 -11.62
N TRP A 157 23.13 16.53 -10.93
CA TRP A 157 24.12 15.60 -11.50
C TRP A 157 23.61 14.17 -11.74
N ARG A 158 22.53 13.75 -11.07
CA ARG A 158 22.02 12.37 -11.17
C ARG A 158 21.29 12.11 -12.49
N GLY A 159 20.55 13.10 -12.99
CA GLY A 159 19.74 12.96 -14.19
C GLY A 159 20.53 12.41 -15.38
N PRO A 160 21.69 13.02 -15.74
CA PRO A 160 22.55 12.56 -16.82
C PRO A 160 23.06 11.12 -16.67
N LEU A 161 23.26 10.63 -15.44
CA LEU A 161 23.74 9.27 -15.17
C LEU A 161 22.61 8.23 -15.14
N VAL A 162 21.44 8.62 -14.63
CA VAL A 162 20.34 7.70 -14.34
C VAL A 162 19.38 7.57 -15.53
N ARG A 163 18.96 8.69 -16.14
CA ARG A 163 17.88 8.70 -17.14
C ARG A 163 18.20 7.85 -18.37
N PRO A 164 19.36 8.00 -19.03
CA PRO A 164 19.64 7.24 -20.27
C PRO A 164 19.63 5.73 -20.04
N ILE A 165 20.10 5.30 -18.87
CA ILE A 165 20.14 3.89 -18.48
C ILE A 165 18.73 3.35 -18.24
N LEU A 166 17.90 4.09 -17.50
CA LEU A 166 16.53 3.68 -17.22
C LEU A 166 15.67 3.68 -18.49
N GLU A 167 15.80 4.69 -19.35
CA GLU A 167 15.12 4.76 -20.64
C GLU A 167 15.45 3.54 -21.52
N LYS A 168 16.73 3.16 -21.58
CA LYS A 168 17.16 1.96 -22.31
C LYS A 168 16.52 0.68 -21.76
N VAL A 169 16.61 0.45 -20.44
CA VAL A 169 16.03 -0.75 -19.81
C VAL A 169 14.52 -0.81 -20.01
N LEU A 170 13.83 0.33 -19.91
CA LEU A 170 12.39 0.41 -20.13
C LEU A 170 12.02 0.13 -21.59
N ALA A 171 12.78 0.64 -22.56
CA ALA A 171 12.57 0.36 -23.97
C ALA A 171 12.74 -1.14 -24.29
N GLU A 172 13.78 -1.77 -23.74
CA GLU A 172 14.03 -3.22 -23.90
C GLU A 172 12.92 -4.08 -23.27
N SER A 173 12.31 -3.63 -22.17
CA SER A 173 11.23 -4.37 -21.50
C SER A 173 9.89 -4.36 -22.24
N ARG A 174 9.74 -3.46 -23.23
CA ARG A 174 8.53 -3.30 -24.05
C ARG A 174 8.62 -4.03 -25.39
N ALA A 175 9.81 -4.49 -25.78
CA ALA A 175 10.09 -5.25 -27.00
C ALA A 175 9.82 -6.74 -26.78
#